data_AF-A0A142XGS3-F1
#
_entry.id   AF-A0A142XGS3-F1
#
_cell.length_a   1.000
_cell.length_b   1.000
_cell.length_c   1.000
_cell.angle_alpha   90.00
_cell.angle_beta   90.00
_cell.angle_gamma   90.00
#
_symmetry.space_group_name_H-M   'P 1'
#
loop_
_entity.id
_entity.type
_entity.pdbx_description
1 polymer ?
#
loop_
_entity_poly.entity_id
_entity_poly.type
_entity_poly.pdbx_seq_one_letter_code
_entity_poly.pdbx_strand_id
1 'polypeptide(L)'
;MSDEAAFLAALKVDPADDTARLVYADWLDEHNEPVRAEYLRLVVTTARNEGNLAAAPGAERFVGFGVALAEEWRKIVGSRFSLLLDWFSDNVKTTAFVRELTGWGFGEAKTVIGGNPPRALLSQILFEDASRVCERVRDWDFLKLSIASYPPTPSN
;
A
#
# COMPACT_ATOMS: atom_id res chain seq x y z
N MET A 1 10.07 26.72 6.83
CA MET A 1 9.33 25.54 6.35
C MET A 1 8.84 25.90 4.96
N SER A 2 9.16 25.11 3.93
CA SER A 2 8.52 25.28 2.62
C SER A 2 7.07 24.80 2.71
N ASP A 3 6.18 25.35 1.88
CA ASP A 3 4.77 24.95 1.84
C ASP A 3 4.62 23.45 1.55
N GLU A 4 5.49 22.89 0.71
CA GLU A 4 5.59 21.44 0.45
C GLU A 4 5.89 20.62 1.72
N ALA A 5 6.77 21.10 2.59
CA ALA A 5 7.13 20.37 3.81
C ALA A 5 5.94 20.23 4.77
N ALA A 6 4.98 21.16 4.74
CA ALA A 6 3.76 21.07 5.54
C ALA A 6 2.85 19.94 5.04
N PHE A 7 2.70 19.78 3.72
CA PHE A 7 1.95 18.66 3.14
C PHE A 7 2.59 17.31 3.45
N LEU A 8 3.91 17.21 3.30
CA LEU A 8 4.64 15.97 3.63
C LEU A 8 4.55 15.64 5.13
N ALA A 9 4.57 16.65 6.01
CA ALA A 9 4.37 16.43 7.44
C ALA A 9 2.95 15.97 7.76
N ALA A 10 1.92 16.58 7.15
CA ALA A 10 0.52 16.18 7.33
C ALA A 10 0.31 14.72 6.92
N LEU A 11 0.82 14.31 5.76
CA LEU A 11 0.68 12.93 5.27
C LEU A 11 1.50 11.91 6.07
N LYS A 12 2.58 12.33 6.76
CA LYS A 12 3.27 11.46 7.73
C LYS A 12 2.47 11.25 9.00
N VAL A 13 1.73 12.27 9.44
CA VAL A 13 0.90 12.21 10.65
C VAL A 13 -0.36 11.39 10.38
N ASP A 14 -1.02 11.62 9.24
CA ASP A 14 -2.18 10.86 8.81
C ASP A 14 -2.04 10.39 7.36
N PRO A 15 -1.47 9.19 7.14
CA PRO A 15 -1.35 8.62 5.80
C PRO A 15 -2.70 8.38 5.12
N ALA A 16 -3.80 8.28 5.89
CA ALA A 16 -5.14 8.02 5.38
C ALA A 16 -5.87 9.28 4.89
N ASP A 17 -5.32 10.48 5.12
CA ASP A 17 -5.93 11.75 4.73
C ASP A 17 -5.87 11.97 3.20
N ASP A 18 -6.92 11.50 2.53
CA ASP A 18 -7.12 11.75 1.11
C ASP A 18 -7.33 13.23 0.79
N THR A 19 -7.85 14.03 1.73
CA THR A 19 -8.11 15.45 1.52
C THR A 19 -6.79 16.21 1.43
N ALA A 20 -5.89 16.03 2.40
CA ALA A 20 -4.55 16.61 2.35
C ALA A 20 -3.79 16.19 1.09
N ARG A 21 -3.97 14.94 0.64
CA ARG A 21 -3.38 14.41 -0.59
C ARG A 21 -3.91 15.09 -1.85
N LEU A 22 -5.22 15.36 -1.93
CA LEU A 22 -5.80 16.08 -3.07
C LEU A 22 -5.40 17.56 -3.08
N VAL A 23 -5.41 18.23 -1.92
CA VAL A 23 -4.96 19.63 -1.81
C VAL A 23 -3.49 19.77 -2.22
N TYR A 24 -2.65 18.81 -1.82
CA TYR A 24 -1.26 18.80 -2.24
C TYR A 24 -1.11 18.54 -3.75
N ALA A 25 -1.96 17.68 -4.34
CA ALA A 25 -1.97 17.48 -5.79
C ALA A 25 -2.33 18.77 -6.55
N ASP A 26 -3.32 19.53 -6.07
CA ASP A 26 -3.69 20.82 -6.67
C ASP A 26 -2.54 21.84 -6.54
N TRP A 27 -1.89 21.90 -5.38
CA TRP A 27 -0.69 22.73 -5.18
C TRP A 27 0.44 22.33 -6.15
N LEU A 28 0.68 21.04 -6.36
CA LEU A 28 1.71 20.54 -7.30
C LEU A 28 1.43 20.96 -8.74
N ASP A 29 0.17 20.93 -9.19
CA ASP A 29 -0.20 21.40 -10.54
C ASP A 29 0.07 22.90 -10.71
N GLU A 30 -0.27 23.72 -9.71
CA GLU A 30 0.01 25.16 -9.70
C GLU A 30 1.52 25.46 -9.74
N HIS A 31 2.35 24.50 -9.27
CA HIS A 31 3.80 24.61 -9.24
C HIS A 31 4.51 23.89 -10.40
N ASN A 32 3.78 23.55 -11.47
CA ASN A 32 4.30 22.86 -12.66
C ASN A 32 4.90 21.47 -12.37
N GLU A 33 4.36 20.75 -11.38
CA GLU A 33 4.70 19.36 -11.04
C GLU A 33 3.53 18.38 -11.34
N PRO A 34 2.98 18.34 -12.57
CA PRO A 34 1.75 17.60 -12.86
C PRO A 34 1.90 16.08 -12.74
N VAL A 35 3.11 15.55 -12.95
CA VAL A 35 3.39 14.11 -12.78
C VAL A 35 3.24 13.68 -11.32
N ARG A 36 3.69 14.54 -10.38
CA ARG A 36 3.49 14.28 -8.95
C ARG A 36 2.02 14.41 -8.58
N ALA A 37 1.34 15.44 -9.09
CA ALA A 37 -0.09 15.63 -8.85
C ALA A 37 -0.93 14.43 -9.34
N GLU A 38 -0.64 13.90 -10.54
CA GLU A 38 -1.29 12.72 -11.09
C GLU A 38 -1.09 11.48 -10.20
N TYR A 39 0.15 11.26 -9.71
CA TYR A 39 0.43 10.17 -8.78
C TYR A 39 -0.45 10.24 -7.52
N LEU A 40 -0.57 11.42 -6.90
CA LEU A 40 -1.38 11.59 -5.68
C LEU A 40 -2.86 11.30 -5.95
N ARG A 41 -3.40 11.78 -7.07
CA ARG A 41 -4.79 11.50 -7.46
C ARG A 41 -5.02 10.02 -7.77
N LEU A 42 -4.03 9.35 -8.36
CA LEU A 42 -4.09 7.91 -8.59
C LEU A 42 -4.09 7.13 -7.27
N VAL A 43 -3.27 7.52 -6.29
CA VAL A 43 -3.27 6.93 -4.94
C VAL A 43 -4.66 7.03 -4.31
N VAL A 44 -5.27 8.22 -4.30
CA VAL A 44 -6.62 8.44 -3.74
C VAL A 44 -7.68 7.62 -4.47
N THR A 45 -7.68 7.68 -5.81
CA THR A 45 -8.66 6.95 -6.62
C THR A 45 -8.57 5.45 -6.40
N THR A 46 -7.33 4.93 -6.28
CA THR A 46 -7.09 3.52 -6.00
C THR A 46 -7.55 3.15 -4.60
N ALA A 47 -7.19 3.94 -3.59
CA ALA A 47 -7.58 3.71 -2.20
C ALA A 47 -9.10 3.69 -2.00
N ARG A 48 -9.85 4.53 -2.73
CA ARG A 48 -11.33 4.60 -2.65
C ARG A 48 -12.04 3.44 -3.36
N ASN A 49 -11.38 2.74 -4.28
CA ASN A 49 -11.94 1.60 -5.02
C ASN A 49 -11.77 0.27 -4.27
N GLU A 50 -12.18 0.22 -2.99
CA GLU A 50 -12.11 -0.99 -2.16
C GLU A 50 -12.91 -2.13 -2.81
N GLY A 51 -12.28 -3.29 -3.00
CA GLY A 51 -12.90 -4.49 -3.60
C GLY A 51 -12.61 -4.75 -5.08
N ASN A 52 -12.01 -3.79 -5.81
CA ASN A 52 -11.60 -3.98 -7.22
C ASN A 52 -10.11 -3.71 -7.46
N LEU A 53 -9.29 -3.75 -6.40
CA LEU A 53 -7.84 -3.49 -6.49
C LEU A 53 -7.09 -4.56 -7.29
N ALA A 54 -7.58 -5.81 -7.28
CA ALA A 54 -7.01 -6.91 -8.06
C ALA A 54 -7.18 -6.75 -9.58
N ALA A 55 -8.15 -5.95 -10.03
CA ALA A 55 -8.36 -5.63 -11.45
C ALA A 55 -8.22 -4.13 -11.75
N ALA A 56 -7.72 -3.34 -10.80
CA ALA A 56 -7.50 -1.92 -11.01
C ALA A 56 -6.37 -1.75 -12.04
N PRO A 57 -6.62 -1.14 -13.20
CA PRO A 57 -5.58 -0.84 -14.21
C PRO A 57 -4.50 0.15 -13.71
N GLY A 58 -4.50 0.46 -12.40
CA GLY A 58 -3.53 1.33 -11.75
C GLY A 58 -2.16 0.69 -11.57
N ALA A 59 -2.03 -0.64 -11.46
CA ALA A 59 -0.73 -1.28 -11.17
C ALA A 59 0.38 -0.90 -12.16
N GLU A 60 0.08 -0.96 -13.46
CA GLU A 60 1.01 -0.55 -14.51
C GLU A 60 1.38 0.94 -14.42
N ARG A 61 0.40 1.80 -14.08
CA ARG A 61 0.63 3.23 -13.89
C ARG A 61 1.52 3.50 -12.66
N PHE A 62 1.27 2.82 -11.54
CA PHE A 62 2.12 2.91 -10.35
C PHE A 62 3.56 2.49 -10.64
N VAL A 63 3.77 1.44 -11.44
CA VAL A 63 5.11 1.03 -11.87
C VAL A 63 5.79 2.14 -12.70
N GLY A 64 5.06 2.79 -13.62
CA GLY A 64 5.56 3.94 -14.38
C GLY A 64 6.02 5.09 -13.49
N PHE A 65 5.21 5.46 -12.48
CA PHE A 65 5.59 6.46 -11.49
C PHE A 65 6.78 6.03 -10.62
N GLY A 66 6.94 4.73 -10.37
CA GLY A 66 8.10 4.17 -9.67
C GLY A 66 9.44 4.52 -10.30
N VAL A 67 9.46 4.65 -11.64
CA VAL A 67 10.63 5.06 -12.43
C VAL A 67 10.76 6.57 -12.50
N ALA A 68 9.64 7.29 -12.64
CA ALA A 68 9.63 8.74 -12.86
C ALA A 68 9.82 9.57 -11.58
N LEU A 69 9.43 9.04 -10.41
CA LEU A 69 9.35 9.79 -9.15
C LEU A 69 10.24 9.18 -8.07
N ALA A 70 10.88 10.04 -7.28
CA ALA A 70 11.77 9.65 -6.20
C ALA A 70 11.06 8.75 -5.17
N GLU A 71 11.69 7.64 -4.82
CA GLU A 71 11.14 6.65 -3.89
C GLU A 71 10.83 7.24 -2.51
N GLU A 72 11.73 8.06 -1.97
CA GLU A 72 11.55 8.68 -0.66
C GLU A 72 10.35 9.62 -0.59
N TRP A 73 10.04 10.30 -1.69
CA TRP A 73 8.83 11.11 -1.79
C TRP A 73 7.58 10.22 -1.90
N ARG A 74 7.63 9.17 -2.74
CA ARG A 74 6.52 8.21 -2.89
C ARG A 74 6.20 7.51 -1.56
N LYS A 75 7.19 7.11 -0.77
CA LYS A 75 6.99 6.52 0.57
C LYS A 75 6.21 7.43 1.52
N ILE A 76 6.33 8.75 1.38
CA ILE A 76 5.59 9.69 2.23
C ILE A 76 4.15 9.82 1.73
N VAL A 77 3.98 10.05 0.43
CA VAL A 77 2.68 10.45 -0.11
C VAL A 77 1.83 9.27 -0.57
N GLY A 78 2.43 8.13 -0.92
CA GLY A 78 1.80 6.97 -1.55
C GLY A 78 1.57 5.78 -0.60
N SER A 79 2.09 5.82 0.62
CA SER A 79 1.96 4.78 1.65
C SER A 79 0.55 4.71 2.25
N ARG A 80 -0.44 4.42 1.40
CA ARG A 80 -1.88 4.44 1.67
C ARG A 80 -2.51 3.04 1.67
N PHE A 81 -1.71 1.99 1.50
CA PHE A 81 -2.18 0.62 1.31
C PHE A 81 -1.67 -0.35 2.37
N SER A 82 -2.40 -1.45 2.53
CA SER A 82 -2.03 -2.59 3.35
C SER A 82 -2.06 -3.86 2.51
N LEU A 83 -1.12 -4.76 2.76
CA LEU A 83 -1.09 -6.10 2.21
C LEU A 83 -1.76 -7.05 3.21
N LEU A 84 -2.83 -7.70 2.78
CA LEU A 84 -3.63 -8.59 3.62
C LEU A 84 -3.36 -10.06 3.27
N LEU A 85 -3.26 -10.88 4.29
CA LEU A 85 -3.37 -12.34 4.21
C LEU A 85 -4.85 -12.72 4.29
N ASP A 86 -5.43 -13.12 3.16
CA ASP A 86 -6.85 -13.48 3.06
C ASP A 86 -7.11 -14.95 3.41
N TRP A 87 -6.13 -15.80 3.14
CA TRP A 87 -6.26 -17.23 3.31
C TRP A 87 -4.90 -17.92 3.30
N PHE A 88 -4.79 -19.03 4.03
CA PHE A 88 -3.65 -19.95 3.93
C PHE A 88 -4.05 -21.37 4.38
N SER A 89 -3.26 -22.37 3.96
CA SER A 89 -3.44 -23.77 4.36
C SER A 89 -2.20 -24.42 4.99
N ASP A 90 -1.00 -23.87 4.75
CA ASP A 90 0.26 -24.42 5.27
C ASP A 90 0.91 -23.46 6.27
N ASN A 91 0.88 -23.81 7.56
CA ASN A 91 1.45 -22.97 8.62
C ASN A 91 2.97 -22.78 8.47
N VAL A 92 3.70 -23.82 8.04
CA VAL A 92 5.16 -23.77 7.98
C VAL A 92 5.59 -22.86 6.83
N LYS A 93 5.03 -23.06 5.64
CA LYS A 93 5.34 -22.24 4.46
C LYS A 93 4.88 -20.80 4.65
N THR A 94 3.67 -20.58 5.17
CA THR A 94 3.15 -19.23 5.42
C THR A 94 3.98 -18.50 6.48
N THR A 95 4.40 -19.18 7.56
CA THR A 95 5.30 -18.55 8.56
C THR A 95 6.63 -18.18 7.96
N ALA A 96 7.23 -19.05 7.13
CA ALA A 96 8.48 -18.74 6.45
C ALA A 96 8.35 -17.52 5.52
N PHE A 97 7.29 -17.48 4.73
CA PHE A 97 6.99 -16.36 3.84
C PHE A 97 6.77 -15.03 4.59
N VAL A 98 5.95 -15.05 5.65
CA VAL A 98 5.67 -13.84 6.45
C VAL A 98 6.97 -13.27 7.03
N ARG A 99 7.86 -14.14 7.53
CA ARG A 99 9.16 -13.70 8.08
C ARG A 99 10.07 -13.10 7.01
N GLU A 100 10.13 -13.70 5.83
CA GLU A 100 10.89 -13.17 4.70
C GLU A 100 10.37 -11.80 4.27
N LEU A 101 9.05 -11.66 4.18
CA LEU A 101 8.37 -10.44 3.73
C LEU A 101 8.50 -9.28 4.73
N THR A 102 8.39 -9.56 6.02
CA THR A 102 8.28 -8.54 7.08
C THR A 102 9.58 -8.33 7.87
N GLY A 103 10.52 -9.27 7.80
CA GLY A 103 11.68 -9.33 8.68
C GLY A 103 11.36 -9.75 10.12
N TRP A 104 10.10 -10.13 10.42
CA TRP A 104 9.67 -10.48 11.76
C TRP A 104 10.32 -11.77 12.30
N GLY A 105 10.40 -11.85 13.63
CA GLY A 105 10.73 -13.08 14.33
C GLY A 105 9.65 -14.14 14.19
N PHE A 106 9.97 -15.36 14.65
CA PHE A 106 9.03 -16.48 14.58
C PHE A 106 7.76 -16.26 15.40
N GLY A 107 7.87 -15.61 16.57
CA GLY A 107 6.74 -15.36 17.46
C GLY A 107 5.72 -14.40 16.85
N GLU A 108 6.20 -13.31 16.27
CA GLU A 108 5.39 -12.29 15.60
C GLU A 108 4.69 -12.87 14.37
N ALA A 109 5.42 -13.61 13.53
CA ALA A 109 4.85 -14.28 12.36
C ALA A 109 3.78 -15.31 12.75
N LYS A 110 4.00 -16.09 13.82
CA LYS A 110 2.99 -17.04 14.31
C LYS A 110 1.77 -16.33 14.89
N THR A 111 1.97 -15.18 15.54
CA THR A 111 0.88 -14.40 16.13
C THR A 111 -0.08 -13.89 15.05
N VAL A 112 0.42 -13.36 13.93
CA VAL A 112 -0.45 -12.89 12.84
C VAL A 112 -1.18 -14.05 12.16
N ILE A 113 -0.51 -15.19 11.95
CA ILE A 113 -1.08 -16.40 11.32
C ILE A 113 -2.12 -17.06 12.23
N GLY A 114 -1.96 -16.97 13.55
CA GLY A 114 -2.89 -17.54 14.52
C GLY A 114 -4.26 -16.85 14.58
N GLY A 115 -4.43 -15.69 13.93
CA GLY A 115 -5.71 -14.98 13.85
C GLY A 115 -6.52 -15.34 12.60
N ASN A 116 -7.84 -15.13 12.67
CA ASN A 116 -8.72 -15.32 11.50
C ASN A 116 -8.42 -14.30 10.40
N PRO A 117 -8.24 -14.70 9.13
CA PRO A 117 -8.12 -13.76 8.03
C PRO A 117 -9.42 -12.97 7.76
N PRO A 118 -9.35 -11.82 7.06
CA PRO A 118 -8.13 -11.19 6.54
C PRO A 118 -7.28 -10.53 7.64
N ARG A 119 -5.95 -10.52 7.45
CA ARG A 119 -4.97 -9.93 8.40
C ARG A 119 -3.92 -9.09 7.68
N ALA A 120 -3.65 -7.89 8.17
CA ALA A 120 -2.57 -7.06 7.62
C ALA A 120 -1.20 -7.65 7.97
N LEU A 121 -0.40 -7.95 6.94
CA LEU A 121 1.00 -8.34 7.07
C LEU A 121 1.92 -7.12 7.03
N LEU A 122 1.61 -6.18 6.13
CA LEU A 122 2.29 -4.90 5.99
C LEU A 122 1.23 -3.81 5.88
N SER A 123 1.48 -2.66 6.49
CA SER A 123 0.63 -1.48 6.44
C SER A 123 1.44 -0.25 6.08
N GLN A 124 0.79 0.77 5.55
CA GLN A 124 1.43 2.01 5.11
C GLN A 124 2.52 1.73 4.05
N ILE A 125 2.20 0.87 3.08
CA ILE A 125 3.08 0.55 1.95
C ILE A 125 2.53 1.14 0.65
N LEU A 126 3.41 1.22 -0.35
CA LEU A 126 3.05 1.64 -1.70
C LEU A 126 2.20 0.58 -2.40
N PHE A 127 1.37 1.01 -3.34
CA PHE A 127 0.54 0.08 -4.12
C PHE A 127 1.39 -0.86 -4.96
N GLU A 128 2.42 -0.34 -5.63
CA GLU A 128 3.34 -1.13 -6.47
C GLU A 128 4.09 -2.21 -5.69
N ASP A 129 4.46 -1.93 -4.43
CA ASP A 129 5.15 -2.90 -3.58
C ASP A 129 4.20 -4.00 -3.12
N ALA A 130 2.98 -3.64 -2.71
CA ALA A 130 1.93 -4.61 -2.40
C ALA A 130 1.60 -5.48 -3.63
N SER A 131 1.47 -4.86 -4.80
CA SER A 131 1.16 -5.53 -6.07
C SER A 131 2.25 -6.51 -6.49
N ARG A 132 3.53 -6.15 -6.34
CA ARG A 132 4.66 -7.07 -6.62
C ARG A 132 4.62 -8.31 -5.75
N VAL A 133 4.25 -8.16 -4.48
CA VAL A 133 4.16 -9.31 -3.56
C VAL A 133 2.96 -10.20 -3.91
N CYS A 134 1.80 -9.62 -4.21
CA CYS A 134 0.64 -10.38 -4.70
C CYS A 134 0.96 -11.13 -6.01
N GLU A 135 1.69 -10.50 -6.93
CA GLU A 135 2.15 -11.12 -8.17
C GLU A 135 3.05 -12.32 -7.92
N ARG A 136 4.02 -12.16 -7.02
CA ARG A 136 4.99 -13.21 -6.68
C ARG A 136 4.34 -14.49 -6.16
N VAL A 137 3.23 -14.36 -5.45
CA VAL A 137 2.52 -15.48 -4.82
C VAL A 137 1.25 -15.90 -5.57
N ARG A 138 0.99 -15.31 -6.75
CA ARG A 138 -0.26 -15.50 -7.49
C ARG A 138 -0.59 -16.98 -7.76
N ASP A 139 0.44 -17.75 -8.12
CA ASP A 139 0.30 -19.17 -8.50
C ASP A 139 0.51 -20.12 -7.32
N TRP A 140 0.64 -19.62 -6.09
CA TRP A 140 0.83 -20.46 -4.91
C TRP A 140 -0.51 -21.08 -4.48
N ASP A 141 -0.46 -22.33 -4.04
CA ASP A 141 -1.63 -23.12 -3.63
C ASP A 141 -1.91 -23.07 -2.12
N PHE A 142 -1.01 -22.46 -1.35
CA PHE A 142 -1.04 -22.52 0.11
C PHE A 142 -1.32 -21.19 0.82
N LEU A 143 -1.40 -20.08 0.09
CA LEU A 143 -1.82 -18.78 0.61
C LEU A 143 -2.43 -17.89 -0.47
N LYS A 144 -3.21 -16.90 -0.04
CA LYS A 144 -3.77 -15.84 -0.89
C LYS A 144 -3.61 -14.50 -0.22
N LEU A 145 -3.16 -13.51 -0.99
CA LEU A 145 -3.03 -12.12 -0.54
C LEU A 145 -3.97 -11.21 -1.31
N SER A 146 -4.39 -10.12 -0.65
CA SER A 146 -5.06 -8.99 -1.28
C SER A 146 -4.43 -7.68 -0.85
N ILE A 147 -4.78 -6.61 -1.57
CA ILE A 147 -4.41 -5.23 -1.23
C ILE A 147 -5.68 -4.56 -0.72
N ALA A 148 -5.56 -3.78 0.35
CA ALA A 148 -6.62 -2.93 0.87
C ALA A 148 -6.12 -1.52 1.13
N SER A 149 -7.04 -0.57 1.25
CA SER A 149 -6.73 0.78 1.71
C SER A 149 -6.32 0.74 3.20
N TYR A 150 -5.41 1.61 3.64
CA TYR A 150 -5.00 1.78 5.04
C TYR A 150 -5.78 2.92 5.75
N PRO A 151 -6.32 2.71 6.96
CA PRO A 151 -6.38 1.44 7.67
C PRO A 151 -7.38 0.48 6.98
N PRO A 152 -7.11 -0.85 6.99
CA PRO A 152 -8.04 -1.80 6.41
C PRO A 152 -9.37 -1.73 7.16
N THR A 153 -10.46 -1.60 6.41
CA THR A 153 -11.82 -1.61 6.99
C THR A 153 -12.03 -2.94 7.73
N PRO A 154 -12.52 -2.92 8.97
CA PRO A 154 -12.84 -4.15 9.69
C PRO A 154 -13.93 -4.87 8.90
N SER A 155 -13.62 -6.09 8.43
CA SER A 155 -14.62 -6.96 7.82
C SER A 155 -15.74 -7.19 8.84
N ASN A 156 -16.94 -6.70 8.50
CA ASN A 156 -18.15 -6.82 9.32
C ASN A 156 -18.61 -8.27 9.42
#